data_AF-A0A5M7C8N4-F1
#
_entry.id   AF-A0A5M7C8N4-F1
#
_cell.length_a   1.000
_cell.length_b   1.000
_cell.length_c   1.000
_cell.angle_alpha   90.00
_cell.angle_beta   90.00
_cell.angle_gamma   90.00
#
_symmetry.space_group_name_H-M   'P 1'
#
loop_
_entity.id
_entity.type
_entity.pdbx_description
1 polymer ?
#
loop_
_entity_poly.entity_id
_entity_poly.type
_entity_poly.pdbx_seq_one_letter_code
_entity_poly.pdbx_strand_id
1 'polypeptide(L)'
;MSSEAVTRHGMVTALYRCPLTHEQLMDAEISDLARFIGQLHLRVPGATLERLEQGMAELTERGGPAFDRPRYTLAEARAEAISVLMQHPPTGTRAHPIEVEPDVLWPN
;
A
#
# COMPACT_ATOMS: atom_id res chain seq x y z
N MET A 1 2.90 -9.95 18.69
CA MET A 1 2.52 -10.53 17.39
C MET A 1 3.20 -9.67 16.33
N SER A 2 4.08 -10.26 15.52
CA SER A 2 4.78 -9.53 14.47
C SER A 2 3.74 -9.00 13.49
N SER A 3 3.66 -7.69 13.29
CA SER A 3 2.93 -7.12 12.16
C SER A 3 3.73 -7.53 10.92
N GLU A 4 3.33 -8.59 10.23
CA GLU A 4 3.97 -8.97 8.97
C GLU A 4 3.96 -7.75 8.03
N ALA A 5 5.06 -7.54 7.31
CA ALA A 5 5.15 -6.44 6.37
C ALA A 5 4.12 -6.65 5.24
N VAL A 6 3.50 -5.57 4.78
CA VAL A 6 2.58 -5.61 3.64
C VAL A 6 3.34 -6.13 2.42
N THR A 7 2.89 -7.25 1.85
CA THR A 7 3.50 -7.84 0.66
C THR A 7 2.97 -7.19 -0.61
N ARG A 8 3.75 -7.18 -1.70
CA ARG A 8 3.31 -6.69 -3.03
C ARG A 8 2.05 -7.42 -3.51
N HIS A 9 1.99 -8.74 -3.30
CA HIS A 9 0.84 -9.56 -3.66
C HIS A 9 -0.42 -9.17 -2.87
N GLY A 10 -0.29 -8.88 -1.58
CA GLY A 10 -1.36 -8.35 -0.75
C GLY A 10 -1.85 -6.98 -1.21
N MET A 11 -0.93 -6.09 -1.61
CA MET A 11 -1.28 -4.78 -2.19
C MET A 11 -2.10 -4.94 -3.48
N VAL A 12 -1.64 -5.77 -4.41
CA VAL A 12 -2.35 -6.04 -5.68
C VAL A 12 -3.73 -6.61 -5.40
N THR A 13 -3.82 -7.58 -4.50
CA THR A 13 -5.09 -8.22 -4.12
C THR A 13 -6.07 -7.20 -3.54
N ALA A 14 -5.62 -6.35 -2.61
CA ALA A 14 -6.44 -5.31 -1.99
C ALA A 14 -6.91 -4.28 -3.02
N LEU A 15 -6.05 -3.84 -3.94
CA LEU A 15 -6.39 -2.87 -4.97
C LEU A 15 -7.28 -3.46 -6.06
N TYR A 16 -7.12 -4.74 -6.42
CA TYR A 16 -7.99 -5.43 -7.38
C TYR A 16 -9.42 -5.55 -6.85
N ARG A 17 -9.58 -5.83 -5.55
CA ARG A 17 -10.89 -6.02 -4.90
C ARG A 17 -11.45 -4.76 -4.25
N CYS A 18 -10.78 -3.62 -4.37
CA CYS A 18 -11.27 -2.38 -3.79
C CYS A 18 -12.58 -1.95 -4.46
N PRO A 19 -13.49 -1.27 -3.74
CA PRO A 19 -14.78 -0.85 -4.27
C PRO A 19 -14.69 0.29 -5.30
N LEU A 20 -13.49 0.76 -5.62
CA LEU A 20 -13.29 1.75 -6.68
C LEU A 20 -13.48 1.10 -8.04
N THR A 21 -14.20 1.81 -8.91
CA THR A 21 -14.23 1.50 -10.34
C THR A 21 -12.83 1.58 -10.94
N HIS A 22 -12.66 1.03 -12.14
CA HIS A 22 -11.37 1.08 -12.85
C HIS A 22 -10.85 2.52 -13.01
N GLU A 23 -11.71 3.45 -13.44
CA GLU A 23 -11.37 4.87 -13.63
C GLU A 23 -11.01 5.54 -12.31
N GLN A 24 -11.80 5.33 -11.26
CA GLN A 24 -11.50 5.87 -9.93
C GLN A 24 -10.17 5.34 -9.37
N LEU A 25 -9.82 4.08 -9.62
CA LEU A 25 -8.53 3.56 -9.20
C LEU A 25 -7.37 4.19 -9.98
N MET A 26 -7.57 4.45 -11.27
CA MET A 26 -6.59 5.09 -12.13
C MET A 26 -6.29 6.51 -11.63
N ASP A 27 -7.33 7.27 -11.30
CA ASP A 27 -7.25 8.68 -10.91
C ASP A 27 -6.97 8.90 -9.42
N ALA A 28 -7.13 7.89 -8.57
CA ALA A 28 -6.86 7.99 -7.14
C ALA A 28 -5.43 8.50 -6.87
N GLU A 29 -5.20 9.17 -5.74
CA GLU A 29 -3.85 9.51 -5.34
C GLU A 29 -3.10 8.29 -4.78
N ILE A 30 -1.80 8.18 -5.07
CA ILE A 30 -0.98 7.06 -4.59
C ILE A 30 -0.90 7.06 -3.04
N SER A 31 -0.82 8.25 -2.45
CA SER A 31 -0.83 8.49 -0.99
C SER A 31 -2.08 7.91 -0.32
N ASP A 32 -3.25 8.12 -0.92
CA ASP A 32 -4.53 7.63 -0.40
C ASP A 32 -4.65 6.11 -0.54
N LEU A 33 -4.18 5.54 -1.65
CA LEU A 33 -4.13 4.10 -1.84
C LEU A 33 -3.17 3.44 -0.83
N ALA A 34 -2.01 4.04 -0.57
CA ALA A 34 -1.07 3.55 0.43
C ALA A 34 -1.69 3.58 1.84
N ARG A 35 -2.40 4.66 2.18
CA ARG A 35 -3.14 4.77 3.46
C ARG A 35 -4.23 3.70 3.56
N PHE A 36 -5.00 3.48 2.50
CA PHE A 36 -6.01 2.44 2.43
C PHE A 36 -5.42 1.05 2.70
N ILE A 37 -4.33 0.69 2.01
CA ILE A 37 -3.64 -0.59 2.18
C ILE A 37 -3.14 -0.75 3.63
N GLY A 38 -2.50 0.29 4.18
CA GLY A 38 -2.04 0.26 5.58
C GLY A 38 -3.18 0.06 6.57
N GLN A 39 -4.32 0.74 6.38
CA GLN A 39 -5.50 0.56 7.23
C GLN A 39 -6.13 -0.82 7.09
N LEU A 40 -6.16 -1.37 5.87
CA LEU A 40 -6.68 -2.70 5.60
C LEU A 40 -5.83 -3.76 6.32
N HIS A 41 -4.50 -3.64 6.24
CA HIS A 41 -3.57 -4.56 6.92
C HIS A 41 -3.68 -4.50 8.45
N LEU A 42 -3.97 -3.33 9.01
CA LEU A 42 -4.14 -3.17 10.47
C LEU A 42 -5.49 -3.69 10.99
N ARG A 43 -6.53 -3.71 10.14
CA ARG A 43 -7.91 -4.02 10.56
C ARG A 43 -8.37 -5.42 10.17
N VAL A 44 -7.81 -5.99 9.11
CA VAL A 44 -8.20 -7.30 8.61
C VAL A 44 -7.30 -8.36 9.25
N PRO A 45 -7.87 -9.43 9.83
CA PRO A 45 -7.05 -10.53 10.37
C PRO A 45 -6.18 -11.16 9.29
N GLY A 46 -4.93 -11.50 9.62
CA GLY A 46 -3.96 -12.09 8.66
C GLY A 46 -4.51 -13.29 7.89
N ALA A 47 -5.16 -14.24 8.58
CA ALA A 47 -5.80 -15.41 7.95
C ALA A 47 -6.91 -15.07 6.94
N THR A 48 -7.46 -13.85 6.97
CA THR A 48 -8.41 -13.36 5.95
C THR A 48 -7.66 -12.77 4.75
N LEU A 49 -6.55 -12.07 4.97
CA LEU A 49 -5.68 -11.59 3.91
C LEU A 49 -5.06 -12.74 3.13
N GLU A 50 -4.54 -13.75 3.81
CA GLU A 50 -3.98 -14.97 3.19
C GLU A 50 -4.99 -15.67 2.28
N ARG A 51 -6.24 -15.82 2.73
CA ARG A 51 -7.31 -16.42 1.90
C ARG A 51 -7.64 -15.58 0.67
N LEU A 52 -7.63 -14.26 0.80
CA LEU A 52 -7.84 -13.35 -0.34
C LEU A 52 -6.69 -13.46 -1.34
N GLU A 53 -5.45 -13.50 -0.84
CA GLU A 53 -4.24 -13.65 -1.65
C GLU A 53 -4.20 -14.98 -2.39
N GLN A 54 -4.58 -16.09 -1.73
CA GLN A 54 -4.67 -17.41 -2.34
C GLN A 54 -5.77 -17.45 -3.41
N GLY A 55 -6.95 -16.91 -3.12
CA GLY A 55 -8.04 -16.83 -4.09
C GLY A 55 -7.67 -15.98 -5.31
N MET A 56 -6.89 -14.91 -5.11
CA MET A 56 -6.37 -14.08 -6.20
C MET A 56 -5.35 -14.85 -7.05
N ALA A 57 -4.43 -15.58 -6.42
CA ALA A 57 -3.44 -16.41 -7.13
C ALA A 57 -4.11 -17.45 -8.03
N GLU A 58 -5.10 -18.18 -7.49
CA GLU A 58 -5.86 -19.16 -8.27
C GLU A 58 -6.60 -18.52 -9.46
N LEU A 59 -7.15 -17.32 -9.26
CA LEU A 59 -7.91 -16.60 -10.27
C LEU A 59 -7.01 -16.04 -11.38
N THR A 60 -5.77 -15.63 -11.06
CA THR A 60 -4.76 -15.27 -12.07
C THR A 60 -4.23 -16.47 -12.85
N GLU A 61 -4.06 -17.63 -12.22
CA GLU A 61 -3.53 -18.83 -12.87
C GLU A 61 -4.55 -19.48 -13.80
N ARG A 62 -5.78 -19.70 -13.31
CA ARG A 62 -6.81 -20.39 -14.07
C ARG A 62 -7.55 -19.46 -15.04
N GLY A 63 -7.53 -18.16 -14.78
CA GLY A 63 -8.42 -17.21 -15.43
C GLY A 63 -9.90 -17.54 -15.14
N GLY A 64 -10.80 -16.71 -15.63
CA GLY A 64 -12.23 -16.96 -15.52
C GLY A 64 -13.05 -15.82 -16.12
N PRO A 65 -14.36 -16.05 -16.33
CA PRO A 65 -15.24 -15.04 -16.91
C PRO A 65 -15.36 -13.76 -16.04
N ALA A 66 -15.04 -13.86 -14.75
CA ALA A 66 -15.00 -12.75 -13.81
C ALA A 66 -13.60 -12.15 -13.60
N PHE A 67 -12.56 -12.66 -14.29
CA PHE A 67 -11.22 -12.08 -14.21
C PHE A 67 -11.09 -10.90 -15.18
N ASP A 68 -10.96 -9.70 -14.61
CA ASP A 68 -10.73 -8.48 -15.37
C ASP A 68 -9.23 -8.22 -15.45
N ARG A 69 -8.62 -8.63 -16.56
CA ARG A 69 -7.19 -8.47 -16.79
C ARG A 69 -6.75 -7.00 -16.83
N PRO A 70 -7.43 -6.07 -17.53
CA PRO A 70 -7.15 -4.64 -17.43
C PRO A 70 -7.13 -4.12 -15.99
N ARG A 71 -8.12 -4.50 -15.18
CA ARG A 71 -8.20 -4.10 -13.77
C ARG A 71 -7.07 -4.67 -12.92
N TYR A 72 -6.64 -5.90 -13.22
CA TYR A 72 -5.50 -6.53 -12.56
C TYR A 72 -4.19 -5.82 -12.89
N THR A 73 -3.93 -5.54 -14.17
CA THR A 73 -2.72 -4.81 -14.59
C THR A 73 -2.66 -3.40 -14.01
N LEU A 74 -3.79 -2.71 -13.90
CA LEU A 74 -3.85 -1.43 -13.18
C LEU A 74 -3.49 -1.61 -11.70
N ALA A 75 -4.05 -2.62 -11.01
CA ALA A 75 -3.74 -2.89 -9.62
C ALA A 75 -2.24 -3.19 -9.41
N GLU A 76 -1.60 -3.94 -10.31
CA GLU A 76 -0.15 -4.19 -10.31
C GLU A 76 0.66 -2.89 -10.43
N ALA A 77 0.34 -2.06 -11.43
CA ALA A 77 1.05 -0.80 -11.65
C ALA A 77 0.93 0.14 -10.45
N ARG A 78 -0.25 0.20 -9.81
CA ARG A 78 -0.49 1.01 -8.63
C ARG A 78 0.22 0.45 -7.40
N ALA A 79 0.21 -0.87 -7.19
CA ALA A 79 0.95 -1.52 -6.11
C ALA A 79 2.47 -1.30 -6.22
N GLU A 80 3.00 -1.28 -7.45
CA GLU A 80 4.41 -0.96 -7.70
C GLU A 80 4.74 0.47 -7.26
N ALA A 81 3.94 1.45 -7.70
CA ALA A 81 4.14 2.84 -7.32
C ALA A 81 4.01 3.07 -5.81
N ILE A 82 3.11 2.34 -5.12
CA ILE A 82 3.00 2.36 -3.65
C ILE A 82 4.23 1.74 -3.00
N SER A 83 4.73 0.62 -3.52
CA SER A 83 5.91 -0.07 -2.97
C SER A 83 7.13 0.84 -2.94
N VAL A 84 7.33 1.67 -3.98
CA VAL A 84 8.40 2.69 -4.01
C VAL A 84 8.26 3.69 -2.87
N LEU A 85 7.04 4.16 -2.57
CA LEU A 85 6.78 5.06 -1.45
C LEU A 85 6.94 4.38 -0.09
N MET A 86 6.59 3.10 0.04
CA MET A 86 6.74 2.38 1.31
C MET A 86 8.19 2.00 1.63
N GLN A 87 9.04 1.85 0.60
CA GLN A 87 10.49 1.63 0.75
C GLN A 87 11.24 2.90 1.16
N HIS A 88 10.68 4.08 0.88
CA HIS A 88 11.19 5.36 1.34
C HIS A 88 10.36 5.80 2.55
N PRO A 89 10.79 5.55 3.80
CA PRO A 89 10.14 6.21 4.92
C PRO A 89 10.09 7.72 4.62
N PRO A 90 8.98 8.42 4.94
CA PRO A 90 8.85 9.84 4.65
C PRO A 90 10.11 10.53 5.17
N THR A 91 10.92 11.02 4.24
CA THR A 91 12.23 11.58 4.55
C THR A 91 11.97 12.98 5.08
N GLY A 92 11.63 13.04 6.37
CA GLY A 92 11.73 14.23 7.19
C GLY A 92 10.43 15.01 7.42
N THR A 93 9.88 14.83 8.62
CA THR A 93 10.03 15.92 9.60
C THR A 93 11.53 16.06 9.86
N ARG A 94 12.24 16.78 8.98
CA ARG A 94 13.57 17.29 9.34
C ARG A 94 13.26 18.35 10.39
N ALA A 95 13.32 17.98 11.67
CA ALA A 95 13.47 18.96 12.72
C ALA A 95 14.62 19.88 12.26
N HIS A 96 14.34 21.17 12.15
CA HIS A 96 15.39 22.13 11.81
C HIS A 96 16.50 21.97 12.87
N PRO A 97 17.80 22.14 12.54
CA PRO A 97 18.87 22.05 13.54
C PRO A 97 18.71 22.98 14.76
N ILE A 98 17.80 23.95 14.69
CA ILE A 98 17.43 24.88 15.76
C ILE A 98 16.44 24.24 16.77
N GLU A 99 15.68 23.23 16.36
CA GLU A 99 14.66 22.58 17.21
C GLU A 99 15.24 21.45 18.08
N VAL A 100 16.47 20.99 17.80
CA VAL A 100 17.11 19.89 18.53
C VAL A 100 17.95 20.40 19.71
N GLU A 101 18.49 21.62 19.64
CA GLU A 101 19.21 22.26 20.77
C GLU A 101 19.04 23.79 20.74
N PRO A 102 18.07 24.37 21.48
CA PRO A 102 17.96 25.84 21.59
C PRO A 102 19.10 26.48 22.40
N ASP A 103 19.91 25.69 23.13
CA ASP A 103 20.90 26.21 24.08
C ASP A 103 22.37 26.17 23.61
N VAL A 104 22.66 25.73 22.38
CA VAL A 104 24.06 25.62 21.89
C VAL A 104 24.52 26.86 21.09
N LEU A 105 23.62 27.81 20.78
CA LEU A 105 23.94 28.96 19.92
C LEU A 105 24.20 30.30 20.62
N TRP A 106 24.23 30.36 21.95
CA TRP A 106 24.67 31.57 22.68
C TRP A 106 25.72 31.26 23.74
N PRO A 107 27.03 31.45 23.45
CA PRO A 107 27.99 31.66 24.51
C PRO A 107 27.75 33.04 25.13
N ASN A 108 27.77 33.13 26.47
CA ASN A 108 27.72 34.38 27.25
C ASN A 108 28.73 35.43 26.77
#